data_AF-A0AAW7I756-F1
#
_entry.id   AF-A0AAW7I756-F1
#
_cell.length_a   1.000
_cell.length_b   1.000
_cell.length_c   1.000
_cell.angle_alpha   90.00
_cell.angle_beta   90.00
_cell.angle_gamma   90.00
#
_symmetry.space_group_name_H-M   'P 1'
#
loop_
_entity.id
_entity.type
_entity.pdbx_description
1 polymer ?
#
loop_
_entity_poly.entity_id
_entity_poly.type
_entity_poly.pdbx_seq_one_letter_code
_entity_poly.pdbx_strand_id
1 'polypeptide(L)'
;MPALIPELITLANDPTVKTADLLRRALVAAHRLQLPEWVTWLGHELNGYGPDDAIPVYRHVQGEVLIDGHHGLKGVVFPSAEAAARWQLCHFDTPVDEIEGWCAESDDIHMQFSSREADAMRAACGTNCTPLRRFTLASMNRILGAVRNQVLNWALQLEKEGILGEGMSFTSQERQQAQQVAPVTHIHINGDAHGLQVMQNSPGGQQQQTVTSEQKEAALAALLPWLQQVIAQGQLQGDACAELQAELDTLKAQAASPKPKWPVIGAVANSVRAILEGADGGVLTEAVLGRLATLSGN
;
A
#
# COMPACT_ATOMS: atom_id res chain seq x y z
N MET A 1 22.96 -10.91 -34.93
CA MET A 1 22.91 -9.94 -33.82
C MET A 1 22.18 -10.60 -32.67
N PRO A 2 22.57 -10.41 -31.41
CA PRO A 2 21.87 -11.00 -30.27
C PRO A 2 20.43 -10.44 -30.19
N ALA A 3 19.50 -11.26 -29.72
CA ALA A 3 18.14 -10.86 -29.42
C ALA A 3 18.10 -10.08 -28.10
N LEU A 4 17.23 -9.07 -28.01
CA LEU A 4 17.24 -8.10 -26.90
C LEU A 4 16.90 -8.74 -25.54
N ILE A 5 15.93 -9.66 -25.52
CA ILE A 5 15.47 -10.28 -24.26
C ILE A 5 16.52 -11.27 -23.69
N PRO A 6 17.11 -12.19 -24.47
CA PRO A 6 18.23 -13.02 -23.99
C PRO A 6 19.45 -12.22 -23.54
N GLU A 7 19.72 -11.08 -24.18
CA GLU A 7 20.78 -10.16 -23.74
C GLU A 7 20.47 -9.59 -22.35
N LEU A 8 19.22 -9.16 -22.09
CA LEU A 8 18.81 -8.68 -20.76
C LEU A 8 18.97 -9.74 -19.68
N ILE A 9 18.62 -11.00 -19.95
CA ILE A 9 18.80 -12.12 -19.01
C ILE A 9 20.30 -12.31 -18.70
N THR A 10 21.15 -12.23 -19.72
CA THR A 10 22.60 -12.34 -19.56
C THR A 10 23.15 -11.20 -18.70
N LEU A 11 22.77 -9.96 -19.01
CA LEU A 11 23.20 -8.77 -18.26
C LEU A 11 22.71 -8.79 -16.81
N ALA A 12 21.49 -9.27 -16.56
CA ALA A 12 20.94 -9.32 -15.21
C ALA A 12 21.71 -10.31 -14.31
N ASN A 13 22.18 -11.42 -14.88
CA ASN A 13 22.99 -12.43 -14.19
C ASN A 13 24.48 -12.09 -14.08
N ASP A 14 24.96 -11.09 -14.82
CA ASP A 14 26.36 -10.67 -14.76
C ASP A 14 26.60 -9.66 -13.62
N PRO A 15 27.29 -10.04 -12.53
CA PRO A 15 27.54 -9.14 -11.40
C PRO A 15 28.48 -7.98 -11.73
N THR A 16 29.19 -8.02 -12.87
CA THR A 16 30.10 -6.96 -13.30
C THR A 16 29.37 -5.80 -13.98
N VAL A 17 28.15 -6.03 -14.45
CA VAL A 17 27.30 -5.02 -15.10
C VAL A 17 26.65 -4.15 -14.03
N LYS A 18 26.78 -2.82 -14.15
CA LYS A 18 26.09 -1.86 -13.28
C LYS A 18 24.57 -1.98 -13.43
N THR A 19 23.84 -1.87 -12.33
CA THR A 19 22.38 -1.98 -12.33
C THR A 19 21.75 -0.88 -13.17
N ALA A 20 22.30 0.35 -13.15
CA ALA A 20 21.82 1.42 -14.00
C ALA A 20 21.93 1.11 -15.51
N ASP A 21 22.99 0.41 -15.94
CA ASP A 21 23.18 0.04 -17.35
C ASP A 21 22.20 -1.07 -17.77
N LEU A 22 21.95 -2.04 -16.90
CA LEU A 22 20.89 -3.04 -17.07
C LEU A 22 19.52 -2.36 -17.23
N LEU A 23 19.18 -1.41 -16.37
CA LEU A 23 17.89 -0.70 -16.42
C LEU A 23 17.75 0.16 -17.68
N ARG A 24 18.80 0.83 -18.14
CA ARG A 24 18.78 1.58 -19.41
C ARG A 24 18.50 0.65 -20.58
N ARG A 25 19.08 -0.56 -20.59
CA ARG A 25 18.80 -1.56 -21.63
C ARG A 25 17.36 -2.06 -21.54
N ALA A 26 16.88 -2.32 -20.32
CA ALA A 26 15.49 -2.71 -20.08
C ALA A 26 14.50 -1.63 -20.52
N LEU A 27 14.83 -0.34 -20.33
CA LEU A 27 13.99 0.79 -20.72
C LEU A 27 13.80 0.86 -22.23
N VAL A 28 14.85 0.58 -23.00
CA VAL A 28 14.75 0.47 -24.46
C VAL A 28 13.80 -0.67 -24.86
N ALA A 29 13.88 -1.82 -24.19
CA ALA A 29 12.96 -2.94 -24.43
C ALA A 29 11.51 -2.57 -24.10
N ALA A 30 11.27 -1.99 -22.92
CA ALA A 30 9.94 -1.58 -22.45
C ALA A 30 9.28 -0.56 -23.39
N HIS A 31 10.02 0.45 -23.86
CA HIS A 31 9.52 1.42 -24.83
C HIS A 31 9.13 0.77 -26.16
N ARG A 32 9.96 -0.15 -26.67
CA ARG A 32 9.70 -0.80 -27.96
C ARG A 32 8.55 -1.81 -27.88
N LEU A 33 8.35 -2.42 -26.72
CA LEU A 33 7.19 -3.27 -26.41
C LEU A 33 5.92 -2.48 -26.07
N GLN A 34 6.03 -1.15 -25.91
CA GLN A 34 4.93 -0.26 -25.53
C GLN A 34 4.29 -0.63 -24.19
N LEU A 35 5.13 -0.89 -23.17
CA LEU A 35 4.71 -1.24 -21.82
C LEU A 35 4.87 -0.02 -20.89
N PRO A 36 3.85 0.85 -20.74
CA PRO A 36 3.99 2.12 -20.03
C PRO A 36 4.31 1.94 -18.54
N GLU A 37 3.74 0.94 -17.88
CA GLU A 37 4.02 0.67 -16.46
C GLU A 37 5.50 0.35 -16.21
N TRP A 38 6.10 -0.45 -17.09
CA TRP A 38 7.53 -0.76 -17.04
C TRP A 38 8.39 0.47 -17.34
N VAL A 39 7.98 1.31 -18.30
CA VAL A 39 8.68 2.57 -18.60
C VAL A 39 8.67 3.48 -17.37
N THR A 40 7.54 3.62 -16.70
CA THR A 40 7.43 4.43 -15.47
C THR A 40 8.30 3.87 -14.35
N TRP A 41 8.17 2.58 -14.04
CA TRP A 41 8.96 1.95 -12.97
C TRP A 41 10.47 2.04 -13.23
N LEU A 42 10.92 1.71 -14.45
CA LEU A 42 12.33 1.85 -14.84
C LEU A 42 12.81 3.31 -14.75
N GLY A 43 11.93 4.25 -15.11
CA GLY A 43 12.17 5.67 -14.98
C GLY A 43 12.39 6.10 -13.52
N HIS A 44 11.55 5.62 -12.59
CA HIS A 44 11.70 5.92 -11.16
C HIS A 44 12.96 5.27 -10.57
N GLU A 45 13.28 4.03 -10.94
CA GLU A 45 14.51 3.38 -10.49
C GLU A 45 15.77 4.14 -10.96
N LEU A 46 15.75 4.70 -12.18
CA LEU A 46 16.88 5.44 -12.75
C LEU A 46 16.99 6.90 -12.28
N ASN A 47 15.87 7.57 -12.01
CA ASN A 47 15.86 9.01 -11.71
C ASN A 47 15.47 9.34 -10.28
N GLY A 48 15.12 8.33 -9.49
CA GLY A 48 14.55 8.49 -8.16
C GLY A 48 13.03 8.64 -8.18
N TYR A 49 12.45 8.64 -6.98
CA TYR A 49 11.02 8.73 -6.72
C TYR A 49 10.67 10.14 -6.22
N GLY A 50 9.58 10.70 -6.73
CA GLY A 50 9.02 11.95 -6.26
C GLY A 50 8.22 11.81 -4.96
N PRO A 51 7.79 12.95 -4.37
CA PRO A 51 7.08 12.96 -3.08
C PRO A 51 5.70 12.27 -3.13
N ASP A 52 5.04 12.26 -4.29
CA ASP A 52 3.73 11.65 -4.49
C ASP A 52 3.81 10.26 -5.12
N ASP A 53 5.02 9.78 -5.43
CA ASP A 53 5.22 8.49 -6.09
C ASP A 53 5.12 7.32 -5.10
N ALA A 54 4.52 6.22 -5.56
CA ALA A 54 4.47 4.99 -4.79
C ALA A 54 5.85 4.32 -4.77
N ILE A 55 6.52 4.36 -3.61
CA ILE A 55 7.82 3.70 -3.42
C ILE A 55 7.63 2.19 -3.20
N PRO A 56 8.34 1.32 -3.94
CA PRO A 56 8.24 -0.13 -3.78
C PRO A 56 8.70 -0.61 -2.40
N VAL A 57 8.07 -1.68 -1.90
CA VAL A 57 8.35 -2.23 -0.55
C VAL A 57 9.80 -2.66 -0.36
N TYR A 58 10.47 -3.15 -1.40
CA TYR A 58 11.90 -3.53 -1.30
C TYR A 58 12.83 -2.32 -1.07
N ARG A 59 12.33 -1.09 -1.27
CA ARG A 59 13.03 0.17 -0.97
C ARG A 59 12.77 0.67 0.46
N HIS A 60 11.95 -0.05 1.23
CA HIS A 60 11.72 0.24 2.63
C HIS A 60 12.75 -0.50 3.47
N VAL A 61 13.67 0.25 4.08
CA VAL A 61 14.78 -0.33 4.82
C VAL A 61 14.77 0.19 6.25
N GLN A 62 14.96 -0.73 7.19
CA GLN A 62 15.17 -0.38 8.60
C GLN A 62 16.66 -0.12 8.82
N GLY A 63 16.98 1.09 9.27
CA GLY A 63 18.31 1.51 9.70
C GLY A 63 18.42 1.52 11.22
N GLU A 64 19.64 1.40 11.73
CA GLU A 64 19.91 1.59 13.14
C GLU A 64 19.96 3.09 13.46
N VAL A 65 19.28 3.51 14.52
CA VAL A 65 19.37 4.89 14.99
C VAL A 65 20.55 5.04 15.92
N LEU A 66 21.43 5.97 15.55
CA LEU A 66 22.59 6.36 16.33
C LEU A 66 22.46 7.83 16.73
N ILE A 67 23.12 8.17 17.82
CA ILE A 67 23.33 9.54 18.26
C ILE A 67 24.83 9.83 18.20
N ASP A 68 25.18 10.91 17.51
CA ASP A 68 26.53 11.46 17.52
C ASP A 68 26.70 12.41 18.72
N GLY A 69 27.37 11.92 19.76
CA GLY A 69 27.69 12.68 20.96
C GLY A 69 29.19 12.84 21.16
N HIS A 70 29.59 13.50 22.26
CA HIS A 70 31.00 13.82 22.55
C HIS A 70 31.95 12.61 22.64
N HIS A 71 31.43 11.39 22.74
CA HIS A 71 32.21 10.15 22.83
C HIS A 71 32.01 9.22 21.61
N GLY A 72 31.56 9.77 20.49
CA GLY A 72 31.28 9.04 19.25
C GLY A 72 29.85 8.51 19.17
N LEU A 73 29.63 7.68 18.16
CA LEU A 73 28.33 7.13 17.81
C LEU A 73 27.84 6.12 18.86
N LYS A 74 26.62 6.34 19.36
CA LYS A 74 25.95 5.44 20.31
C LYS A 74 24.58 5.06 19.80
N GLY A 75 24.26 3.77 19.86
CA GLY A 75 22.93 3.27 19.53
C GLY A 75 21.86 3.77 20.49
N VAL A 76 20.68 4.08 19.94
CA VAL A 76 19.52 4.50 20.73
C VAL A 76 18.71 3.28 21.15
N VAL A 77 18.43 3.17 22.45
CA VAL A 77 17.50 2.16 22.98
C VAL A 77 16.11 2.78 23.07
N PHE A 78 15.16 2.17 22.37
CA PHE A 78 13.76 2.61 22.37
C PHE A 78 12.93 1.85 23.41
N PRO A 79 11.89 2.48 23.99
CA PRO A 79 11.03 1.85 24.98
C PRO A 79 10.11 0.76 24.40
N SER A 80 9.86 0.78 23.08
CA SER A 80 9.03 -0.21 22.39
C SER A 80 9.47 -0.39 20.93
N ALA A 81 9.07 -1.51 20.32
CA ALA A 81 9.30 -1.79 18.90
C ALA A 81 8.56 -0.79 17.99
N GLU A 82 7.38 -0.33 18.39
CA GLU A 82 6.61 0.68 17.66
C GLU A 82 7.35 2.03 17.65
N ALA A 83 7.89 2.45 18.81
CA ALA A 83 8.69 3.65 18.91
C ALA A 83 9.97 3.55 18.06
N ALA A 84 10.61 2.38 18.03
CA ALA A 84 11.78 2.13 17.19
C ALA A 84 11.43 2.22 15.69
N ALA A 85 10.37 1.53 15.26
CA ALA A 85 9.96 1.47 13.85
C ALA A 85 9.73 2.85 13.23
N ARG A 86 9.15 3.79 13.99
CA ARG A 86 8.94 5.18 13.58
C ARG A 86 10.21 5.87 13.10
N TRP A 87 11.35 5.58 13.72
CA TRP A 87 12.61 6.27 13.44
C TRP A 87 13.59 5.43 12.63
N GLN A 88 13.47 4.11 12.70
CA GLN A 88 14.33 3.18 11.98
C GLN A 88 13.92 3.04 10.51
N LEU A 89 12.64 3.16 10.19
CA LEU A 89 12.16 3.01 8.82
C LEU A 89 12.62 4.18 7.94
N CYS A 90 13.18 3.86 6.77
CA CYS A 90 13.51 4.82 5.72
C CYS A 90 13.03 4.30 4.38
N HIS A 91 12.45 5.20 3.60
CA HIS A 91 12.05 4.95 2.21
C HIS A 91 13.16 5.52 1.32
N PHE A 92 13.79 4.68 0.51
CA PHE A 92 14.88 5.10 -0.38
C PHE A 92 14.30 5.54 -1.72
N ASP A 93 14.13 6.86 -1.87
CA ASP A 93 13.68 7.53 -3.08
C ASP A 93 14.82 7.86 -4.07
N THR A 94 16.06 7.57 -3.71
CA THR A 94 17.23 7.92 -4.53
C THR A 94 17.39 7.03 -5.78
N PRO A 95 17.98 7.56 -6.86
CA PRO A 95 18.40 6.76 -8.03
C PRO A 95 19.24 5.52 -7.66
N VAL A 96 19.12 4.43 -8.43
CA VAL A 96 19.93 3.21 -8.17
C VAL A 96 21.43 3.42 -8.33
N ASP A 97 21.87 4.34 -9.18
CA ASP A 97 23.30 4.61 -9.40
C ASP A 97 23.93 5.32 -8.21
N GLU A 98 23.19 6.17 -7.52
CA GLU A 98 23.59 6.78 -6.26
C GLU A 98 23.74 5.71 -5.15
N ILE A 99 22.78 4.78 -5.06
CA ILE A 99 22.85 3.65 -4.12
C ILE A 99 24.06 2.75 -4.42
N GLU A 100 24.33 2.44 -5.70
CA GLU A 100 25.54 1.71 -6.11
C GLU A 100 26.81 2.48 -5.74
N GLY A 101 26.81 3.80 -5.92
CA GLY A 101 27.92 4.67 -5.54
C GLY A 101 28.25 4.56 -4.04
N TRP A 102 27.24 4.65 -3.17
CA TRP A 102 27.42 4.49 -1.73
C TRP A 102 28.01 3.13 -1.36
N CYS A 103 27.58 2.08 -2.05
CA CYS A 103 28.07 0.72 -1.81
C CYS A 103 29.56 0.53 -2.17
N ALA A 104 30.12 1.41 -3.02
CA ALA A 104 31.51 1.34 -3.42
C ALA A 104 32.47 2.08 -2.46
N GLU A 105 31.95 3.02 -1.65
CA GLU A 105 32.77 3.94 -0.86
C GLU A 105 32.92 3.55 0.62
N SER A 106 31.94 2.87 1.21
CA SER A 106 31.90 2.58 2.65
C SER A 106 31.19 1.27 2.97
N ASP A 107 31.59 0.63 4.08
CA ASP A 107 30.92 -0.56 4.63
C ASP A 107 29.55 -0.22 5.26
N ASP A 108 29.42 0.99 5.82
CA ASP A 108 28.21 1.50 6.46
C ASP A 108 27.80 2.85 5.86
N ILE A 109 26.51 3.01 5.61
CA ILE A 109 25.91 4.24 5.07
C ILE A 109 25.25 5.00 6.20
N HIS A 110 25.66 6.25 6.38
CA HIS A 110 25.14 7.12 7.42
C HIS A 110 24.30 8.23 6.79
N MET A 111 23.03 8.31 7.18
CA MET A 111 22.10 9.33 6.71
C MET A 111 21.63 10.19 7.87
N GLN A 112 21.67 11.50 7.69
CA GLN A 112 21.10 12.42 8.66
C GLN A 112 19.57 12.43 8.54
N PHE A 113 18.89 12.66 9.67
CA PHE A 113 17.47 12.97 9.65
C PHE A 113 17.24 14.37 9.08
N SER A 114 16.06 14.62 8.52
CA SER A 114 15.65 16.00 8.23
C SER A 114 15.67 16.83 9.52
N SER A 115 15.86 18.15 9.42
CA SER A 115 15.94 19.01 10.61
C SER A 115 14.73 18.83 11.54
N ARG A 116 13.53 18.69 10.95
CA ARG A 116 12.28 18.47 11.68
C ARG A 116 12.24 17.13 12.41
N GLU A 117 12.65 16.05 11.75
CA GLU A 117 12.72 14.72 12.37
C GLU A 117 13.80 14.67 13.45
N ALA A 118 14.95 15.30 13.21
CA ALA A 118 16.03 15.39 14.17
C ALA A 118 15.60 16.14 15.44
N ASP A 119 14.90 17.26 15.30
CA ASP A 119 14.32 18.01 16.43
C ASP A 119 13.30 17.17 17.21
N ALA A 120 12.39 16.50 16.49
CA ALA A 120 11.38 15.66 17.10
C ALA A 120 12.00 14.46 17.85
N MET A 121 13.04 13.85 17.30
CA MET A 121 13.79 12.78 17.95
C MET A 121 14.56 13.30 19.16
N ARG A 122 15.24 14.45 19.06
CA ARG A 122 15.93 15.08 20.20
C ARG A 122 14.99 15.33 21.37
N ALA A 123 13.80 15.85 21.09
CA ALA A 123 12.75 16.06 22.09
C ALA A 123 12.25 14.74 22.69
N ALA A 124 12.01 13.72 21.86
CA ALA A 124 11.52 12.41 22.31
C ALA A 124 12.55 11.63 23.15
N CYS A 125 13.85 11.75 22.82
CA CYS A 125 14.93 11.06 23.51
C CYS A 125 15.56 11.89 24.64
N GLY A 126 15.17 13.15 24.82
CA GLY A 126 15.75 14.04 25.83
C GLY A 126 17.24 14.32 25.63
N THR A 127 17.67 14.48 24.37
CA THR A 127 19.09 14.64 23.99
C THR A 127 19.30 15.85 23.10
N ASN A 128 20.43 16.53 23.26
CA ASN A 128 20.87 17.63 22.37
C ASN A 128 21.81 17.16 21.26
N CYS A 129 22.15 15.87 21.24
CA CYS A 129 23.08 15.30 20.28
C CYS A 129 22.41 15.10 18.90
N THR A 130 23.21 14.98 17.85
CA THR A 130 22.71 14.86 16.48
C THR A 130 22.33 13.41 16.19
N PRO A 131 21.04 13.12 15.91
CA PRO A 131 20.64 11.77 15.52
C PRO A 131 20.97 11.50 14.05
N LEU A 132 21.25 10.25 13.74
CA LEU A 132 21.46 9.76 12.38
C LEU A 132 21.02 8.30 12.25
N ARG A 133 20.80 7.85 11.02
CA ARG A 133 20.51 6.46 10.66
C ARG A 133 21.74 5.82 10.04
N ARG A 134 22.05 4.61 10.48
CA ARG A 134 23.05 3.75 9.87
C ARG A 134 22.39 2.60 9.14
N PHE A 135 22.79 2.39 7.90
CA PHE A 135 22.39 1.26 7.07
C PHE A 135 23.60 0.43 6.70
N THR A 136 23.46 -0.89 6.78
CA THR A 136 24.51 -1.81 6.37
C THR A 136 24.56 -1.90 4.84
N LEU A 137 25.76 -2.17 4.31
CA LEU A 137 25.95 -2.48 2.88
C LEU A 137 25.00 -3.58 2.37
N ALA A 138 24.78 -4.62 3.19
CA ALA A 138 23.86 -5.71 2.87
C ALA A 138 22.42 -5.23 2.61
N SER A 139 21.98 -4.17 3.29
CA SER A 139 20.65 -3.60 3.06
C SER A 139 20.52 -2.88 1.74
N MET A 140 21.56 -2.18 1.29
CA MET A 140 21.55 -1.55 -0.04
C MET A 140 21.67 -2.58 -1.15
N ASN A 141 22.55 -3.58 -0.98
CA ASN A 141 22.66 -4.69 -1.91
C ASN A 141 21.34 -5.45 -2.07
N ARG A 142 20.49 -5.48 -1.03
CA ARG A 142 19.13 -6.04 -1.12
C ARG A 142 18.24 -5.23 -2.07
N ILE A 143 18.31 -3.90 -2.05
CA ILE A 143 17.58 -3.03 -2.98
C ILE A 143 18.05 -3.32 -4.41
N LEU A 144 19.36 -3.25 -4.65
CA LEU A 144 19.95 -3.48 -5.97
C LEU A 144 19.61 -4.89 -6.49
N GLY A 145 19.74 -5.91 -5.65
CA GLY A 145 19.37 -7.28 -5.98
C GLY A 145 17.87 -7.43 -6.31
N ALA A 146 16.99 -6.78 -5.57
CA ALA A 146 15.55 -6.81 -5.85
C ALA A 146 15.22 -6.19 -7.21
N VAL A 147 15.82 -5.04 -7.54
CA VAL A 147 15.64 -4.36 -8.84
C VAL A 147 16.13 -5.24 -9.99
N ARG A 148 17.33 -5.83 -9.86
CA ARG A 148 17.88 -6.75 -10.86
C ARG A 148 17.01 -7.99 -11.04
N ASN A 149 16.53 -8.57 -9.94
CA ASN A 149 15.63 -9.73 -9.98
C ASN A 149 14.31 -9.38 -10.67
N GLN A 150 13.79 -8.17 -10.49
CA GLN A 150 12.56 -7.73 -11.14
C GLN A 150 12.74 -7.64 -12.67
N VAL A 151 13.88 -7.10 -13.15
CA VAL A 151 14.23 -7.10 -14.58
C VAL A 151 14.44 -8.52 -15.11
N LEU A 152 15.14 -9.37 -14.36
CA LEU A 152 15.39 -10.76 -14.75
C LEU A 152 14.08 -11.54 -14.91
N ASN A 153 13.21 -11.47 -13.90
CA ASN A 153 11.91 -12.16 -13.92
C ASN A 153 11.04 -11.68 -15.08
N TRP A 154 11.05 -10.37 -15.35
CA TRP A 154 10.36 -9.80 -16.50
C TRP A 154 10.90 -10.32 -17.82
N ALA A 155 12.23 -10.33 -18.01
CA ALA A 155 12.83 -10.83 -19.23
C ALA A 155 12.55 -12.33 -19.44
N LEU A 156 12.61 -13.14 -18.37
CA LEU A 156 12.24 -14.56 -18.42
C LEU A 156 10.77 -14.78 -18.77
N GLN A 157 9.87 -13.93 -18.27
CA GLN A 157 8.45 -13.99 -18.60
C GLN A 157 8.21 -13.67 -20.08
N LEU A 158 8.89 -12.65 -20.62
CA LEU A 158 8.83 -12.34 -22.05
C LEU A 158 9.39 -13.49 -22.90
N GLU A 159 10.53 -14.06 -22.52
CA GLU A 159 11.14 -15.19 -23.23
C GLU A 159 10.22 -16.42 -23.25
N LYS A 160 9.58 -16.74 -22.12
CA LYS A 160 8.61 -17.84 -22.00
C LYS A 160 7.44 -17.68 -22.98
N GLU A 161 7.02 -16.45 -23.25
CA GLU A 161 5.94 -16.12 -24.18
C GLU A 161 6.41 -16.02 -25.64
N GLY A 162 7.69 -16.31 -25.91
CA GLY A 162 8.29 -16.26 -27.24
C GLY A 162 8.64 -14.86 -27.72
N ILE A 163 8.67 -13.87 -26.82
CA ILE A 163 9.05 -12.49 -27.12
C ILE A 163 10.56 -12.38 -26.97
N LEU A 164 11.27 -12.33 -28.10
CA LEU A 164 12.74 -12.39 -28.13
C LEU A 164 13.34 -11.04 -28.52
N GLY A 165 12.70 -10.32 -29.44
CA GLY A 165 13.18 -9.04 -29.93
C GLY A 165 14.43 -9.18 -30.82
N GLU A 166 14.35 -9.99 -31.87
CA GLU A 166 15.44 -10.21 -32.80
C GLU A 166 15.90 -8.90 -33.48
N GLY A 167 17.23 -8.75 -33.62
CA GLY A 167 17.81 -7.59 -34.32
C GLY A 167 17.47 -6.25 -33.65
N MET A 168 17.28 -6.22 -32.33
CA MET A 168 16.90 -5.02 -31.59
C MET A 168 15.51 -4.47 -31.98
N SER A 169 14.60 -5.32 -32.45
CA SER A 169 13.26 -4.91 -32.86
C SER A 169 12.23 -5.95 -32.43
N PHE A 170 11.00 -5.50 -32.18
CA PHE A 170 9.88 -6.39 -31.87
C PHE A 170 8.85 -6.30 -32.99
N THR A 171 8.37 -7.46 -33.39
CA THR A 171 7.25 -7.62 -34.32
C THR A 171 5.95 -7.11 -33.70
N SER A 172 4.95 -6.81 -34.54
CA SER A 172 3.63 -6.40 -34.04
C SER A 172 2.97 -7.47 -33.17
N GLN A 173 3.20 -8.76 -33.47
CA GLN A 173 2.69 -9.88 -32.69
C GLN A 173 3.31 -9.92 -31.29
N GLU A 174 4.63 -9.80 -31.18
CA GLU A 174 5.33 -9.76 -29.89
C GLU A 174 4.86 -8.58 -29.03
N ARG A 175 4.65 -7.40 -29.62
CA ARG A 175 4.11 -6.23 -28.89
C ARG A 175 2.71 -6.49 -28.36
N GLN A 176 1.84 -7.07 -29.19
CA GLN A 176 0.47 -7.38 -28.77
C GLN A 176 0.45 -8.43 -27.65
N GLN A 177 1.32 -9.44 -27.73
CA GLN A 177 1.43 -10.46 -26.70
C GLN A 177 2.01 -9.88 -25.41
N ALA A 178 3.04 -9.03 -25.48
CA ALA A 178 3.62 -8.36 -24.32
C ALA A 178 2.60 -7.52 -23.53
N GLN A 179 1.67 -6.86 -24.22
CA GLN A 179 0.60 -6.08 -23.57
C GLN A 179 -0.39 -6.96 -22.79
N GLN A 180 -0.57 -8.23 -23.18
CA GLN A 180 -1.40 -9.18 -22.42
C GLN A 180 -0.66 -9.80 -21.24
N VAL A 181 0.67 -9.73 -21.25
CA VAL A 181 1.58 -10.26 -20.22
C VAL A 181 1.91 -9.20 -19.16
N ALA A 182 1.52 -7.94 -19.38
CA ALA A 182 1.72 -6.81 -18.47
C ALA A 182 1.20 -7.09 -17.04
N PRO A 183 1.86 -6.54 -16.01
CA PRO A 183 1.86 -7.14 -14.69
C PRO A 183 0.48 -7.23 -14.05
N VAL A 184 0.32 -8.31 -13.30
CA VAL A 184 -0.70 -8.47 -12.29
C VAL A 184 -0.58 -7.28 -11.32
N THR A 185 -1.56 -6.37 -11.31
CA THR A 185 -1.69 -5.30 -10.32
C THR A 185 -1.51 -5.86 -8.91
N HIS A 186 -0.39 -5.54 -8.25
CA HIS A 186 -0.19 -5.84 -6.83
C HIS A 186 -1.10 -4.93 -6.01
N ILE A 187 -2.29 -5.42 -5.66
CA ILE A 187 -3.21 -4.70 -4.77
C ILE A 187 -2.63 -4.77 -3.35
N HIS A 188 -2.07 -3.64 -2.91
CA HIS A 188 -1.66 -3.45 -1.53
C HIS A 188 -2.87 -2.97 -0.73
N ILE A 189 -3.33 -3.80 0.22
CA ILE A 189 -4.41 -3.45 1.13
C ILE A 189 -3.78 -3.14 2.49
N ASN A 190 -3.69 -1.86 2.82
CA ASN A 190 -3.19 -1.42 4.12
C ASN A 190 -4.40 -1.11 5.03
N GLY A 191 -4.56 -1.88 6.11
CA GLY A 191 -5.66 -1.73 7.10
C GLY A 191 -6.62 -2.92 7.16
N ASP A 192 -7.67 -2.82 7.99
CA ASP A 192 -8.71 -3.86 8.12
C ASP A 192 -9.59 -3.91 6.86
N ALA A 193 -9.27 -4.84 5.97
CA ALA A 193 -9.89 -5.03 4.67
C ALA A 193 -11.20 -5.85 4.75
N HIS A 194 -12.22 -5.33 5.43
CA HIS A 194 -13.52 -6.01 5.49
C HIS A 194 -14.32 -5.81 4.20
N GLY A 195 -14.61 -6.92 3.50
CA GLY A 195 -15.47 -6.92 2.31
C GLY A 195 -14.75 -6.60 0.99
N LEU A 196 -13.41 -6.63 0.96
CA LEU A 196 -12.70 -6.35 -0.29
C LEU A 196 -12.95 -7.45 -1.32
N GLN A 197 -13.45 -7.03 -2.47
CA GLN A 197 -13.70 -7.87 -3.61
C GLN A 197 -12.77 -7.44 -4.75
N VAL A 198 -11.78 -8.29 -5.03
CA VAL A 198 -10.84 -8.09 -6.14
C VAL A 198 -11.17 -9.11 -7.22
N MET A 199 -11.40 -8.63 -8.43
CA MET A 199 -11.54 -9.47 -9.61
C MET A 199 -10.59 -8.96 -10.68
N GLN A 200 -9.62 -9.79 -11.04
CA GLN A 200 -8.61 -9.46 -12.04
C GLN A 200 -8.76 -10.40 -13.22
N ASN A 201 -8.81 -9.85 -14.43
CA ASN A 201 -8.95 -10.60 -15.68
C ASN A 201 -10.14 -11.58 -15.72
N SER A 202 -11.34 -11.13 -15.35
CA SER A 202 -12.56 -11.97 -15.42
C SER A 202 -13.68 -11.30 -16.22
N PRO A 203 -13.66 -11.38 -17.57
CA PRO A 203 -14.77 -10.92 -18.39
C PRO A 203 -16.03 -11.73 -18.06
N GLY A 204 -17.05 -11.08 -17.48
CA GLY A 204 -18.31 -11.72 -17.09
C GLY A 204 -18.36 -12.26 -15.65
N GLY A 205 -17.36 -11.98 -14.81
CA GLY A 205 -17.42 -12.37 -13.41
C GLY A 205 -18.47 -11.56 -12.65
N GLN A 206 -19.34 -12.25 -11.91
CA GLN A 206 -20.23 -11.64 -10.92
C GLN A 206 -19.70 -11.93 -9.53
N GLN A 207 -19.46 -10.88 -8.76
CA GLN A 207 -19.01 -10.97 -7.38
C GLN A 207 -20.22 -10.87 -6.43
N GLN A 208 -20.31 -11.80 -5.49
CA GLN A 208 -21.29 -11.80 -4.41
C GLN A 208 -20.54 -11.79 -3.09
N GLN A 209 -20.79 -10.78 -2.26
CA GLN A 209 -20.21 -10.71 -0.92
C GLN A 209 -21.12 -11.49 0.02
N THR A 210 -20.66 -12.62 0.55
CA THR A 210 -21.39 -13.31 1.60
C THR A 210 -21.13 -12.61 2.92
N VAL A 211 -22.06 -11.78 3.37
CA VAL A 211 -22.01 -11.17 4.71
C VAL A 211 -22.36 -12.27 5.72
N THR A 212 -21.43 -12.62 6.61
CA THR A 212 -21.68 -13.66 7.62
C THR A 212 -22.60 -13.15 8.73
N SER A 213 -23.32 -14.06 9.41
CA SER A 213 -24.18 -13.70 10.55
C SER A 213 -23.40 -12.96 11.65
N GLU A 214 -22.15 -13.36 11.90
CA GLU A 214 -21.25 -12.71 12.88
C GLU A 214 -20.95 -11.25 12.50
N GLN A 215 -20.75 -10.96 11.21
CA GLN A 215 -20.55 -9.60 10.72
C GLN A 215 -21.81 -8.74 10.88
N LYS A 216 -22.99 -9.31 10.63
CA LYS A 216 -24.26 -8.59 10.83
C LYS A 216 -24.52 -8.33 12.32
N GLU A 217 -24.18 -9.27 13.21
CA GLU A 217 -24.28 -9.09 14.66
C GLU A 217 -23.32 -8.00 15.18
N ALA A 218 -22.06 -8.02 14.74
CA ALA A 218 -21.08 -7.00 15.10
C ALA A 218 -21.50 -5.60 14.60
N ALA A 219 -21.98 -5.50 13.35
CA ALA A 219 -22.48 -4.25 12.79
C ALA A 219 -23.69 -3.71 13.57
N LEU A 220 -24.63 -4.58 13.95
CA LEU A 220 -25.79 -4.21 14.76
C LEU A 220 -25.38 -3.74 16.16
N ALA A 221 -24.50 -4.49 16.84
CA ALA A 221 -24.01 -4.16 18.17
C ALA A 221 -23.28 -2.80 18.20
N ALA A 222 -22.55 -2.47 17.15
CA ALA A 222 -21.84 -1.19 17.03
C ALA A 222 -22.75 -0.02 16.63
N LEU A 223 -23.87 -0.28 15.94
CA LEU A 223 -24.82 0.74 15.49
C LEU A 223 -25.74 1.23 16.63
N LEU A 224 -26.20 0.33 17.50
CA LEU A 224 -27.11 0.65 18.61
C LEU A 224 -26.62 1.79 19.55
N PRO A 225 -25.39 1.75 20.11
CA PRO A 225 -24.91 2.80 21.00
C PRO A 225 -24.73 4.13 20.26
N TRP A 226 -24.36 4.08 18.97
CA TRP A 226 -24.20 5.27 18.15
C TRP A 226 -25.53 5.97 17.89
N LEU A 227 -26.58 5.23 17.51
CA LEU A 227 -27.93 5.79 17.33
C LEU A 227 -28.47 6.42 18.61
N GLN A 228 -28.24 5.76 19.76
CA GLN A 228 -28.62 6.30 21.06
C GLN A 228 -27.90 7.62 21.37
N GLN A 229 -26.63 7.75 20.98
CA GLN A 229 -25.86 8.99 21.14
C GLN A 229 -26.39 10.10 20.24
N VAL A 230 -26.72 9.83 18.97
CA VAL A 230 -27.29 10.81 18.03
C VAL A 230 -28.60 11.39 18.56
N ILE A 231 -29.48 10.53 19.10
CA ILE A 231 -30.75 10.95 19.71
C ILE A 231 -30.49 11.78 20.97
N ALA A 232 -29.59 11.34 21.85
CA ALA A 232 -29.28 12.05 23.09
C ALA A 232 -28.63 13.42 22.87
N GLN A 233 -27.87 13.58 21.78
CA GLN A 233 -27.25 14.85 21.39
C GLN A 233 -28.24 15.85 20.77
N GLY A 234 -29.49 15.43 20.49
CA GLY A 234 -30.52 16.30 19.93
C GLY A 234 -30.21 16.78 18.52
N GLN A 235 -29.44 16.01 17.75
CA GLN A 235 -29.05 16.36 16.37
C GLN A 235 -30.24 16.31 15.40
N LEU A 236 -31.33 15.67 15.80
CA LEU A 236 -32.59 15.57 15.04
C LEU A 236 -33.71 16.23 15.84
N GLN A 237 -34.61 16.94 15.15
CA GLN A 237 -35.76 17.62 15.76
C GLN A 237 -37.07 17.15 15.14
N GLY A 238 -38.16 17.23 15.92
CA GLY A 238 -39.51 16.90 15.45
C GLY A 238 -39.70 15.43 15.08
N ASP A 239 -40.48 15.19 14.03
CA ASP A 239 -40.92 13.85 13.61
C ASP A 239 -39.76 12.90 13.29
N ALA A 240 -38.65 13.41 12.73
CA ALA A 240 -37.45 12.62 12.42
C ALA A 240 -36.79 11.99 13.67
N CYS A 241 -36.85 12.67 14.82
CA CYS A 241 -36.30 12.14 16.07
C CYS A 241 -37.21 11.04 16.65
N ALA A 242 -38.53 11.22 16.55
CA ALA A 242 -39.51 10.22 16.99
C ALA A 242 -39.45 8.96 16.11
N GLU A 243 -39.31 9.12 14.79
CA GLU A 243 -39.11 8.01 13.86
C GLU A 243 -37.80 7.27 14.14
N LEU A 244 -36.68 7.98 14.31
CA LEU A 244 -35.40 7.33 14.61
C LEU A 244 -35.44 6.55 15.94
N GLN A 245 -36.13 7.08 16.95
CA GLN A 245 -36.32 6.40 18.23
C GLN A 245 -37.12 5.10 18.08
N ALA A 246 -38.18 5.11 17.26
CA ALA A 246 -38.97 3.91 16.98
C ALA A 246 -38.15 2.83 16.23
N GLU A 247 -37.31 3.25 15.28
CA GLU A 247 -36.41 2.33 14.57
C GLU A 247 -35.32 1.77 15.49
N LEU A 248 -34.76 2.59 16.38
CA LEU A 248 -33.79 2.15 17.39
C LEU A 248 -34.39 1.10 18.33
N ASP A 249 -35.62 1.29 18.80
CA ASP A 249 -36.28 0.33 19.68
C ASP A 249 -36.55 -1.00 18.97
N THR A 250 -36.89 -0.94 17.67
CA THR A 250 -37.04 -2.13 16.82
C THR A 250 -35.71 -2.88 16.65
N LEU A 251 -34.61 -2.17 16.41
CA LEU A 251 -33.27 -2.78 16.33
C LEU A 251 -32.83 -3.39 17.67
N LYS A 252 -33.10 -2.73 18.81
CA LYS A 252 -32.82 -3.27 20.15
C LYS A 252 -33.60 -4.55 20.41
N ALA A 253 -34.88 -4.60 20.05
CA ALA A 253 -35.71 -5.78 20.19
C ALA A 253 -35.20 -6.95 19.32
N GLN A 254 -34.73 -6.67 18.10
CA GLN A 254 -34.14 -7.69 17.23
C GLN A 254 -32.78 -8.18 17.74
N ALA A 255 -31.94 -7.29 18.29
CA ALA A 255 -30.65 -7.65 18.87
C ALA A 255 -30.78 -8.53 20.14
N ALA A 256 -31.84 -8.35 20.93
CA ALA A 256 -32.11 -9.16 22.11
C ALA A 256 -32.81 -10.50 21.79
N SER A 257 -33.25 -10.71 20.55
CA SER A 257 -33.92 -11.94 20.13
C SER A 257 -32.91 -13.09 19.99
N PRO A 258 -33.20 -14.30 20.51
CA PRO A 258 -32.36 -15.48 20.29
C PRO A 258 -32.33 -15.93 18.81
N LYS A 259 -33.25 -15.41 17.98
CA LYS A 259 -33.27 -15.59 16.52
C LYS A 259 -33.61 -14.26 15.86
N PRO A 260 -32.62 -13.38 15.64
CA PRO A 260 -32.84 -12.09 14.98
C PRO A 260 -33.39 -12.29 13.57
N LYS A 261 -34.38 -11.48 13.18
CA LYS A 261 -34.94 -11.53 11.83
C LYS A 261 -34.18 -10.56 10.93
N TRP A 262 -33.13 -11.04 10.28
CA TRP A 262 -32.28 -10.23 9.38
C TRP A 262 -33.02 -9.41 8.32
N PRO A 263 -34.08 -9.92 7.65
CA PRO A 263 -34.84 -9.10 6.70
C PRO A 263 -35.51 -7.88 7.34
N VAL A 264 -35.96 -8.01 8.60
CA VAL A 264 -36.55 -6.89 9.36
C VAL A 264 -35.47 -5.89 9.75
N ILE A 265 -34.33 -6.39 10.24
CA ILE A 265 -33.17 -5.54 10.58
C ILE A 265 -32.69 -4.75 9.36
N GLY A 266 -32.60 -5.39 8.18
CA GLY A 266 -32.20 -4.73 6.94
C GLY A 266 -33.18 -3.66 6.48
N ALA A 267 -34.49 -3.91 6.59
CA ALA A 267 -35.52 -2.91 6.29
C ALA A 267 -35.45 -1.70 7.23
N VAL A 268 -35.28 -1.95 8.53
CA VAL A 268 -35.11 -0.91 9.54
C VAL A 268 -33.81 -0.13 9.33
N ALA A 269 -32.70 -0.79 8.99
CA ALA A 269 -31.44 -0.12 8.67
C ALA A 269 -31.57 0.82 7.46
N ASN A 270 -32.34 0.44 6.44
CA ASN A 270 -32.65 1.32 5.31
C ASN A 270 -33.52 2.52 5.72
N SER A 271 -34.48 2.31 6.62
CA SER A 271 -35.32 3.39 7.19
C SER A 271 -34.46 4.39 7.97
N VAL A 272 -33.60 3.89 8.88
CA VAL A 272 -32.63 4.70 9.64
C VAL A 272 -31.73 5.50 8.70
N ARG A 273 -31.24 4.89 7.61
CA ARG A 273 -30.44 5.59 6.61
C ARG A 273 -31.22 6.75 5.99
N ALA A 274 -32.46 6.52 5.55
CA ALA A 274 -33.29 7.54 4.92
C ALA A 274 -33.58 8.72 5.86
N ILE A 275 -33.88 8.45 7.13
CA ILE A 275 -34.12 9.48 8.15
C ILE A 275 -32.87 10.34 8.35
N LEU A 276 -31.69 9.72 8.42
CA LEU A 276 -30.42 10.40 8.64
C LEU A 276 -29.90 11.14 7.39
N GLU A 277 -30.23 10.68 6.18
CA GLU A 277 -29.93 11.38 4.92
C GLU A 277 -30.82 12.62 4.74
N GLY A 278 -32.07 12.57 5.24
CA GLY A 278 -33.02 13.68 5.17
C GLY A 278 -32.79 14.79 6.19
N ALA A 279 -32.05 14.51 7.26
CA ALA A 279 -31.64 15.49 8.24
C ALA A 279 -30.24 16.02 7.89
N ASP A 280 -30.16 17.32 7.57
CA ASP A 280 -28.97 18.12 7.22
C ASP A 280 -27.64 17.35 7.37
N GLY A 281 -27.06 16.92 6.24
CA GLY A 281 -26.18 15.73 6.07
C GLY A 281 -24.83 15.66 6.80
N GLY A 282 -24.69 16.28 7.97
CA GLY A 282 -23.51 16.22 8.84
C GLY A 282 -23.51 15.09 9.88
N VAL A 283 -24.57 14.28 9.97
CA VAL A 283 -24.69 13.20 10.99
C VAL A 283 -24.11 11.87 10.49
N LEU A 284 -24.07 11.63 9.18
CA LEU A 284 -23.61 10.36 8.61
C LEU A 284 -22.09 10.35 8.40
N THR A 285 -21.43 9.35 9.00
CA THR A 285 -20.01 9.05 8.74
C THR A 285 -19.88 7.83 7.82
N GLU A 286 -18.78 7.72 7.07
CA GLU A 286 -18.51 6.55 6.22
C GLU A 286 -18.56 5.23 7.00
N ALA A 287 -18.10 5.23 8.26
CA ALA A 287 -18.15 4.07 9.14
C ALA A 287 -19.59 3.62 9.46
N VAL A 288 -20.54 4.56 9.59
CA VAL A 288 -21.96 4.26 9.86
C VAL A 288 -22.64 3.78 8.58
N LEU A 289 -22.34 4.40 7.44
CA LEU A 289 -22.84 3.95 6.14
C LEU A 289 -22.41 2.51 5.83
N GLY A 290 -21.16 2.14 6.13
CA GLY A 290 -20.68 0.77 5.99
C GLY A 290 -21.42 -0.24 6.89
N ARG A 291 -21.76 0.14 8.13
CA ARG A 291 -22.55 -0.69 9.04
C ARG A 291 -23.99 -0.87 8.56
N LEU A 292 -24.65 0.20 8.12
CA LEU A 292 -26.00 0.16 7.56
C LEU A 292 -26.04 -0.72 6.30
N ALA A 293 -25.04 -0.58 5.42
CA ALA A 293 -24.90 -1.41 4.22
C ALA A 293 -24.73 -2.90 4.56
N THR A 294 -23.95 -3.21 5.60
CA THR A 294 -23.75 -4.58 6.10
C THR A 294 -25.05 -5.21 6.61
N LEU A 295 -25.92 -4.41 7.23
CA LEU A 295 -27.21 -4.86 7.75
C LEU A 295 -28.29 -4.97 6.67
N SER A 296 -28.24 -4.12 5.63
CA SER A 296 -29.16 -4.14 4.49
C SER A 296 -28.76 -5.16 3.41
N GLY A 297 -27.51 -5.62 3.41
CA GLY A 297 -27.00 -6.63 2.49
C GLY A 297 -27.65 -7.98 2.74
N ASN A 298 -28.10 -8.64 1.66
CA ASN A 298 -28.62 -10.01 1.72
C ASN A 298 -27.47 -10.99 1.97
#